data_AF-A0AAV4CJB4-F1
#
_entry.id   AF-A0AAV4CJB4-F1
#
_cell.length_a   1.000
_cell.length_b   1.000
_cell.length_c   1.000
_cell.angle_alpha   90.00
_cell.angle_beta   90.00
_cell.angle_gamma   90.00
#
_symmetry.space_group_name_H-M   'P 1'
#
loop_
_entity.id
_entity.type
_entity.pdbx_description
1 polymer ?
#
loop_
_entity_poly.entity_id
_entity_poly.type
_entity_poly.pdbx_seq_one_letter_code
_entity_poly.pdbx_strand_id
1 'polypeptide(L)'
;MAPRDYAAEKEKITTFLKDYYKDTSNGAKEFIYASQLTKLAHREHVALTIDIDDVSDFDPDLGEAVVENARRYVQLFGDAVYELLPEYKQREVQNRDALDVYIEHRLLMEQRNHPNEEITRDPRTKYPPELIRRFEIFFKAPTAQKFAAIREIKAQNIGKLVSVKGIVTRATEVKPMMTVATYTCDTCGNETYQPFHANPFSNNGVRTFKIYAPSYFNVPHFGGAAGAVFRLNNCAPSGIATFICVGTFV
;
A
#
# COMPACT_ATOMS: atom_id res chain seq x y z
N MET A 1 8.37 -19.47 18.53
CA MET A 1 7.03 -19.42 17.89
C MET A 1 7.00 -20.49 16.80
N ALA A 2 5.95 -21.32 16.74
CA ALA A 2 5.77 -22.23 15.61
C ALA A 2 5.61 -21.43 14.30
N PRO A 3 6.04 -21.97 13.15
CA PRO A 3 5.77 -21.34 11.86
C PRO A 3 4.27 -21.26 11.66
N ARG A 4 3.73 -20.04 11.51
CA ARG A 4 2.32 -19.83 11.23
C ARG A 4 2.05 -20.02 9.74
N ASP A 5 0.89 -20.60 9.44
CA ASP A 5 0.41 -20.74 8.07
C ASP A 5 -0.32 -19.47 7.63
N TYR A 6 0.35 -18.69 6.79
CA TYR A 6 -0.17 -17.42 6.29
C TYR A 6 -1.27 -17.58 5.24
N ALA A 7 -1.40 -18.75 4.62
CA ALA A 7 -2.50 -19.00 3.69
C ALA A 7 -3.82 -19.13 4.47
N ALA A 8 -3.81 -19.93 5.54
CA ALA A 8 -4.96 -20.06 6.44
C ALA A 8 -5.32 -18.72 7.12
N GLU A 9 -4.32 -17.92 7.53
CA GLU A 9 -4.60 -16.59 8.08
C GLU A 9 -5.20 -15.64 7.05
N LYS A 10 -4.80 -15.71 5.78
CA LYS A 10 -5.41 -14.91 4.71
C LYS A 10 -6.88 -15.25 4.53
N GLU A 11 -7.25 -16.52 4.56
CA GLU A 11 -8.67 -16.93 4.49
C GLU A 11 -9.47 -16.35 5.66
N LYS A 12 -8.94 -16.43 6.89
CA LYS A 12 -9.57 -15.80 8.07
C LYS A 12 -9.78 -14.30 7.89
N ILE A 13 -8.78 -13.61 7.34
CA ILE A 13 -8.87 -12.17 7.04
C ILE A 13 -10.00 -11.90 6.02
N THR A 14 -10.11 -12.73 4.98
CA THR A 14 -11.19 -12.56 3.99
C THR A 14 -12.57 -12.76 4.60
N THR A 15 -12.73 -13.75 5.49
CA THR A 15 -13.97 -13.98 6.23
C THR A 15 -14.29 -12.81 7.15
N PHE A 16 -13.31 -12.31 7.90
CA PHE A 16 -13.45 -11.14 8.76
C PHE A 16 -13.95 -9.91 7.98
N LEU A 17 -13.35 -9.61 6.82
CA LEU A 17 -13.74 -8.45 6.01
C LEU A 17 -15.18 -8.53 5.45
N LYS A 18 -15.70 -9.74 5.23
CA LYS A 18 -17.06 -9.97 4.72
C LYS A 18 -18.11 -10.00 5.83
N ASP A 19 -17.84 -10.74 6.90
CA ASP A 19 -18.86 -11.15 7.86
C ASP A 19 -18.93 -10.26 9.10
N TYR A 20 -17.92 -9.41 9.35
CA TYR A 20 -17.89 -8.58 10.54
C TYR A 20 -18.96 -7.46 10.51
N TYR A 21 -19.80 -7.45 11.54
CA TYR A 21 -20.81 -6.43 11.77
C TYR A 21 -20.75 -5.93 13.22
N LYS A 22 -21.12 -4.67 13.44
CA LYS A 22 -21.40 -4.14 14.77
C LYS A 22 -22.90 -3.92 14.93
N ASP A 23 -23.42 -4.28 16.10
CA ASP A 23 -24.78 -3.97 16.48
C ASP A 23 -24.84 -2.52 16.93
N THR A 24 -25.39 -1.65 16.08
CA THR A 24 -25.66 -0.26 16.46
C THR A 24 -26.81 -0.26 17.47
N SER A 25 -26.83 0.73 18.38
CA SER A 25 -27.85 0.91 19.44
C SER A 25 -29.31 0.86 18.97
N ASN A 26 -29.55 1.01 17.67
CA ASN A 26 -30.85 0.95 17.01
C ASN A 26 -31.24 -0.46 16.51
N GLY A 27 -30.47 -1.50 16.83
CA GLY A 27 -30.74 -2.90 16.41
C GLY A 27 -30.49 -3.19 14.93
N ALA A 28 -29.92 -2.24 14.19
CA ALA A 28 -29.49 -2.44 12.80
C ALA A 28 -28.06 -3.00 12.78
N LYS A 29 -27.85 -4.08 12.01
CA LYS A 29 -26.52 -4.63 11.73
C LYS A 29 -25.80 -3.70 10.75
N GLU A 30 -24.70 -3.09 11.19
CA GLU A 30 -23.89 -2.23 10.35
C GLU A 30 -22.58 -2.92 9.97
N PHE A 31 -22.38 -3.15 8.67
CA PHE A 31 -21.16 -3.69 8.12
C PHE A 31 -20.17 -2.56 7.82
N ILE A 32 -19.37 -2.22 8.83
CA ILE A 32 -18.42 -1.09 8.76
C ILE A 32 -17.42 -1.31 7.62
N TYR A 33 -16.77 -2.48 7.58
CA TYR A 33 -15.74 -2.79 6.59
C TYR A 33 -16.31 -2.96 5.18
N ALA A 34 -17.48 -3.56 5.00
CA ALA A 34 -18.12 -3.65 3.70
C ALA A 34 -18.45 -2.27 3.11
N SER A 35 -18.91 -1.33 3.95
CA SER A 35 -19.17 0.04 3.52
C SER A 35 -17.88 0.77 3.11
N GLN A 36 -16.78 0.57 3.85
CA GLN A 36 -15.47 1.13 3.53
C GLN A 36 -14.90 0.52 2.24
N LEU A 37 -15.01 -0.81 2.04
CA LEU A 37 -14.60 -1.50 0.82
C LEU A 37 -15.37 -1.02 -0.41
N THR A 38 -16.67 -0.74 -0.26
CA THR A 38 -17.49 -0.19 -1.36
C THR A 38 -16.98 1.19 -1.77
N LYS A 39 -16.69 2.06 -0.80
CA LYS A 39 -16.10 3.40 -1.06
C LYS A 39 -14.71 3.31 -1.66
N LEU A 40 -13.91 2.33 -1.23
CA LEU A 40 -12.59 2.02 -1.79
C LEU A 40 -12.70 1.55 -3.26
N ALA A 41 -13.66 0.68 -3.55
CA ALA A 41 -13.93 0.19 -4.91
C ALA A 41 -14.39 1.30 -5.86
N HIS A 42 -15.12 2.30 -5.34
CA HIS A 42 -15.53 3.48 -6.11
C HIS A 42 -14.44 4.57 -6.18
N ARG A 43 -13.28 4.35 -5.55
CA ARG A 43 -12.16 5.30 -5.44
C ARG A 43 -12.52 6.65 -4.80
N GLU A 44 -13.50 6.64 -3.90
CA GLU A 44 -13.82 7.81 -3.07
C GLU A 44 -12.85 7.96 -1.88
N HIS A 45 -12.32 6.82 -1.42
CA HIS A 45 -11.32 6.75 -0.37
C HIS A 45 -10.09 5.99 -0.86
N VAL A 46 -8.91 6.45 -0.41
CA VAL A 46 -7.61 5.82 -0.70
C VAL A 46 -7.12 5.01 0.50
N ALA A 47 -7.59 5.32 1.71
CA ALA A 47 -7.14 4.67 2.94
C ALA A 47 -8.24 3.78 3.54
N LEU A 48 -7.89 2.54 3.87
CA LEU A 48 -8.72 1.62 4.66
C LEU A 48 -8.14 1.56 6.09
N THR A 49 -8.94 1.92 7.09
CA THR A 49 -8.52 1.87 8.50
C THR A 49 -9.18 0.70 9.19
N ILE A 50 -8.37 -0.20 9.73
CA ILE A 50 -8.80 -1.43 10.40
C ILE A 50 -8.51 -1.29 11.89
N ASP A 51 -9.55 -1.46 12.71
CA ASP A 51 -9.43 -1.41 14.15
C ASP A 51 -8.99 -2.78 14.68
N ILE A 52 -7.87 -2.84 15.42
CA ILE A 52 -7.35 -4.10 15.95
C ILE A 52 -8.28 -4.68 17.02
N ASP A 53 -9.03 -3.83 17.72
CA ASP A 53 -10.06 -4.29 18.67
C ASP A 53 -11.09 -5.16 17.94
N ASP A 54 -11.57 -4.72 16.77
CA ASP A 54 -12.53 -5.47 15.94
C ASP A 54 -11.96 -6.81 15.45
N VAL A 55 -10.68 -6.81 15.05
CA VAL A 55 -9.98 -8.03 14.64
C VAL A 55 -9.85 -9.00 15.83
N SER A 56 -9.58 -8.48 17.02
CA SER A 56 -9.44 -9.27 18.25
C SER A 56 -10.79 -9.82 18.74
N ASP A 57 -11.89 -9.10 18.49
CA ASP A 57 -13.25 -9.55 18.79
C ASP A 57 -13.66 -10.74 17.90
N PHE A 58 -13.21 -10.76 16.64
CA PHE A 58 -13.45 -11.87 15.72
C PHE A 58 -12.54 -13.07 16.02
N ASP A 59 -11.23 -12.84 16.07
CA ASP A 59 -10.22 -13.86 16.34
C ASP A 59 -9.09 -13.26 17.22
N PRO A 60 -8.99 -13.64 18.52
CA PRO A 60 -7.97 -13.08 19.41
C PRO A 60 -6.53 -13.46 18.95
N ASP A 61 -6.36 -14.67 18.42
CA ASP A 61 -5.06 -15.15 17.90
C ASP A 61 -4.55 -14.33 16.72
N LEU A 62 -5.47 -13.79 15.89
CA LEU A 62 -5.17 -12.95 14.75
C LEU A 62 -4.81 -11.53 15.23
N GLY A 63 -5.58 -10.99 16.17
CA GLY A 63 -5.29 -9.68 16.79
C GLY A 63 -3.89 -9.63 17.41
N GLU A 64 -3.51 -10.65 18.19
CA GLU A 64 -2.16 -10.74 18.76
C GLU A 64 -1.08 -10.84 17.68
N ALA A 65 -1.34 -11.59 16.61
CA ALA A 65 -0.41 -11.72 15.48
C ALA A 65 -0.13 -10.39 14.78
N VAL A 66 -1.20 -9.62 14.54
CA VAL A 66 -1.12 -8.29 13.92
C VAL A 66 -0.28 -7.36 14.79
N VAL A 67 -0.43 -7.42 16.12
CA VAL A 67 0.37 -6.62 17.04
C VAL A 67 1.83 -7.06 17.06
N GLU A 68 2.14 -8.35 16.91
CA GLU A 68 3.52 -8.84 16.88
C GLU A 68 4.27 -8.55 15.57
N ASN A 69 3.59 -8.59 14.42
CA ASN A 69 4.21 -8.41 13.10
C ASN A 69 3.35 -7.58 12.15
N ALA A 70 3.08 -6.33 12.53
CA ALA A 70 2.14 -5.47 11.81
C ALA A 70 2.49 -5.31 10.31
N ARG A 71 3.78 -5.17 9.97
CA ARG A 71 4.21 -4.93 8.58
C ARG A 71 3.79 -6.05 7.65
N ARG A 72 3.88 -7.30 8.09
CA ARG A 72 3.49 -8.45 7.26
C ARG A 72 1.97 -8.55 7.13
N TYR A 73 1.24 -8.29 8.22
CA TYR A 73 -0.22 -8.28 8.17
C TYR A 73 -0.76 -7.15 7.28
N VAL A 74 -0.11 -5.99 7.20
CA VAL A 74 -0.48 -4.95 6.21
C VAL A 74 -0.47 -5.52 4.78
N GLN A 75 0.56 -6.31 4.43
CA GLN A 75 0.65 -6.92 3.10
C GLN A 75 -0.43 -8.00 2.90
N LEU A 76 -0.66 -8.87 3.88
CA LEU A 76 -1.67 -9.93 3.81
C LEU A 76 -3.09 -9.37 3.69
N PHE A 77 -3.43 -8.36 4.50
CA PHE A 77 -4.69 -7.64 4.36
C PHE A 77 -4.77 -6.93 3.00
N GLY A 78 -3.66 -6.40 2.48
CA GLY A 78 -3.60 -5.81 1.13
C GLY A 78 -3.92 -6.81 0.02
N ASP A 79 -3.38 -8.02 0.14
CA ASP A 79 -3.67 -9.13 -0.79
C ASP A 79 -5.15 -9.53 -0.72
N ALA A 80 -5.68 -9.71 0.49
CA ALA A 80 -7.08 -10.09 0.72
C ALA A 80 -8.05 -9.01 0.20
N VAL A 81 -7.84 -7.74 0.54
CA VAL A 81 -8.66 -6.63 0.04
C VAL A 81 -8.62 -6.55 -1.48
N TYR A 82 -7.44 -6.73 -2.09
CA TYR A 82 -7.30 -6.69 -3.55
C TYR A 82 -8.11 -7.78 -4.26
N GLU A 83 -8.22 -8.97 -3.67
CA GLU A 83 -9.06 -10.06 -4.18
C GLU A 83 -10.55 -9.79 -4.00
N LEU A 84 -10.95 -9.10 -2.93
CA LEU A 84 -12.34 -8.77 -2.65
C LEU A 84 -12.89 -7.57 -3.43
N LEU A 85 -12.04 -6.62 -3.82
CA LEU A 85 -12.44 -5.39 -4.51
C LEU A 85 -13.39 -5.56 -5.72
N PRO A 86 -13.23 -6.57 -6.61
CA PRO A 86 -14.13 -6.77 -7.74
C PRO A 86 -15.59 -7.02 -7.33
N GLU A 87 -15.83 -7.69 -6.20
CA GLU A 87 -17.18 -8.04 -5.73
C GLU A 87 -17.96 -6.80 -5.26
N TYR A 88 -17.26 -5.79 -4.73
CA TYR A 88 -17.87 -4.57 -4.17
C TYR A 88 -18.01 -3.43 -5.19
N LYS A 89 -17.60 -3.64 -6.46
CA LYS A 89 -17.69 -2.62 -7.51
C LYS A 89 -19.11 -2.53 -8.07
N GLN A 90 -19.94 -1.73 -7.42
CA GLN A 90 -21.35 -1.52 -7.81
C GLN A 90 -21.55 -0.55 -8.99
N ARG A 91 -20.66 0.43 -9.17
CA ARG A 91 -20.73 1.43 -10.24
C ARG A 91 -19.36 1.68 -10.86
N GLU A 92 -19.35 2.25 -12.05
CA GLU A 92 -18.12 2.72 -12.67
C GLU A 92 -17.55 3.93 -11.95
N VAL A 93 -16.22 3.98 -11.87
CA VAL A 93 -15.50 5.07 -11.21
C VAL A 93 -15.62 6.32 -12.08
N GLN A 94 -16.32 7.33 -11.59
CA GLN A 94 -16.47 8.62 -12.28
C GLN A 94 -15.21 9.47 -12.20
N ASN A 95 -14.50 9.45 -11.07
CA ASN A 95 -13.32 10.26 -10.83
C ASN A 95 -12.04 9.44 -11.11
N ARG A 96 -11.58 9.44 -12.37
CA ARG A 96 -10.35 8.75 -12.76
C ARG A 96 -9.14 9.64 -12.47
N ASP A 97 -8.19 9.12 -11.71
CA ASP A 97 -6.89 9.76 -11.49
C ASP A 97 -6.06 9.73 -12.79
N ALA A 98 -5.11 10.65 -12.94
CA ALA A 98 -4.24 10.73 -14.12
C ALA A 98 -3.45 9.43 -14.33
N LEU A 99 -3.00 8.80 -13.24
CA LEU A 99 -2.33 7.50 -13.31
C LEU A 99 -3.29 6.39 -13.79
N ASP A 100 -4.57 6.47 -13.47
CA ASP A 100 -5.55 5.46 -13.88
C ASP A 100 -5.79 5.52 -15.38
N VAL A 101 -6.01 6.73 -15.89
CA VAL A 101 -6.13 7.00 -17.32
C VAL A 101 -4.86 6.55 -18.05
N TYR A 102 -3.69 6.80 -17.45
CA TYR A 102 -2.41 6.35 -18.00
C TYR A 102 -2.32 4.83 -18.11
N ILE A 103 -2.64 4.09 -17.04
CA ILE A 103 -2.58 2.62 -17.04
C ILE A 103 -3.60 2.04 -18.02
N GLU A 104 -4.82 2.58 -18.06
CA GLU A 104 -5.86 2.13 -18.99
C GLU A 104 -5.47 2.36 -20.45
N HIS A 105 -4.93 3.54 -20.77
CA HIS A 105 -4.42 3.83 -22.11
C HIS A 105 -3.27 2.90 -22.50
N ARG A 106 -2.36 2.58 -21.56
CA ARG A 106 -1.26 1.62 -21.78
C ARG A 106 -1.78 0.22 -22.07
N LEU A 107 -2.74 -0.26 -21.27
CA LEU A 107 -3.35 -1.59 -21.46
C LEU A 107 -4.08 -1.68 -22.82
N LEU A 108 -4.78 -0.62 -23.23
CA LEU A 108 -5.49 -0.57 -24.51
C LEU A 108 -4.52 -0.56 -25.70
N MET A 109 -3.39 0.14 -25.60
CA MET A 109 -2.35 0.13 -26.64
C MET A 109 -1.64 -1.23 -26.75
N GLU A 110 -1.41 -1.90 -25.63
CA GLU A 110 -0.84 -3.25 -25.62
C GLU A 110 -1.75 -4.27 -26.32
N GLN A 111 -3.05 -4.26 -26.00
CA GLN A 111 -4.04 -5.13 -26.66
C GLN A 111 -4.13 -4.90 -28.18
N ARG A 112 -3.96 -3.65 -28.62
CA ARG A 112 -4.00 -3.28 -30.05
C ARG A 112 -2.74 -3.70 -30.80
N ASN A 113 -1.58 -3.60 -30.17
CA ASN A 113 -0.29 -3.90 -30.81
C ASN A 113 0.02 -5.40 -30.85
N HIS A 114 -0.51 -6.18 -29.90
CA HIS A 114 -0.34 -7.64 -29.83
C HIS A 114 -1.68 -8.38 -29.80
N PRO A 115 -2.54 -8.26 -30.83
CA PRO A 115 -3.83 -8.94 -30.87
C PRO A 115 -3.71 -10.47 -30.97
N ASN A 116 -2.55 -10.98 -31.42
CA ASN A 116 -2.28 -12.41 -31.64
C ASN A 116 -1.42 -13.08 -30.54
N GLU A 117 -0.94 -12.35 -29.52
CA GLU A 117 -0.32 -12.99 -28.33
C GLU A 117 -1.43 -13.42 -27.36
N GLU A 118 -2.19 -14.42 -27.77
CA GLU A 118 -3.15 -15.08 -26.90
C GLU A 118 -2.42 -15.86 -25.79
N ILE A 119 -2.74 -15.52 -24.54
CA ILE A 119 -2.85 -16.40 -23.35
C ILE A 119 -1.66 -16.54 -22.38
N THR A 120 -0.39 -16.27 -22.70
CA THR A 120 0.70 -16.76 -21.81
C THR A 120 1.21 -15.85 -20.69
N ARG A 121 0.73 -14.60 -20.53
CA ARG A 121 1.15 -13.75 -19.40
C ARG A 121 -0.04 -12.99 -18.82
N ASP A 122 -0.60 -13.47 -17.71
CA ASP A 122 -1.60 -12.75 -16.95
C ASP A 122 -1.16 -11.29 -16.71
N PRO A 123 -2.03 -10.28 -16.93
CA PRO A 123 -1.71 -8.87 -16.65
C PRO A 123 -1.26 -8.64 -15.20
N ARG A 124 -1.74 -9.47 -14.27
CA ARG A 124 -1.35 -9.49 -12.85
C ARG A 124 0.11 -9.90 -12.62
N THR A 125 0.71 -10.61 -13.56
CA THR A 125 2.11 -11.04 -13.54
C THR A 125 3.02 -9.98 -14.16
N LYS A 126 2.49 -9.16 -15.08
CA LYS A 126 3.25 -8.12 -15.78
C LYS A 126 3.49 -6.87 -14.90
N TYR A 127 2.47 -6.45 -14.15
CA TYR A 127 2.54 -5.24 -13.33
C TYR A 127 2.72 -5.59 -11.85
N PRO A 128 3.64 -4.92 -11.12
CA PRO A 128 3.77 -5.15 -9.70
C PRO A 128 2.48 -4.73 -8.97
N PRO A 129 2.05 -5.48 -7.95
CA PRO A 129 0.81 -5.21 -7.23
C PRO A 129 0.80 -3.83 -6.58
N GLU A 130 1.97 -3.28 -6.23
CA GLU A 130 2.12 -1.92 -5.69
C GLU A 130 1.66 -0.82 -6.65
N LEU A 131 1.71 -1.06 -7.97
CA LEU A 131 1.24 -0.10 -8.97
C LEU A 131 -0.29 -0.12 -9.12
N ILE A 132 -0.90 -1.29 -8.92
CA ILE A 132 -2.35 -1.50 -9.11
C ILE A 132 -3.13 -1.25 -7.81
N ARG A 133 -2.50 -1.51 -6.65
CA ARG A 133 -3.08 -1.26 -5.33
C ARG A 133 -3.08 0.23 -5.03
N ARG A 134 -4.14 0.89 -5.46
CA ARG A 134 -4.41 2.33 -5.22
C ARG A 134 -5.02 2.59 -3.86
N PHE A 135 -4.64 1.80 -2.88
CA PHE A 135 -5.13 1.96 -1.52
C PHE A 135 -4.05 1.63 -0.51
N GLU A 136 -4.15 2.30 0.63
CA GLU A 136 -3.28 2.12 1.78
C GLU A 136 -4.10 1.50 2.91
N ILE A 137 -3.48 0.58 3.65
CA ILE A 137 -4.10 -0.04 4.82
C ILE A 137 -3.41 0.49 6.06
N PHE A 138 -4.22 1.02 6.98
CA PHE A 138 -3.79 1.48 8.28
C PHE A 138 -4.41 0.63 9.36
N PHE A 139 -3.62 0.25 10.35
CA PHE A 139 -4.12 -0.35 11.57
C PHE A 139 -4.26 0.73 12.63
N LYS A 140 -5.41 0.78 13.29
CA LYS A 140 -5.60 1.54 14.51
C LYS A 140 -5.18 0.69 15.70
N ALA A 141 -4.36 1.29 16.56
CA ALA A 141 -3.89 0.64 17.76
C ALA A 141 -5.07 0.21 18.67
N PRO A 142 -4.94 -0.94 19.35
CA PRO A 142 -5.99 -1.42 20.25
C PRO A 142 -6.18 -0.46 21.42
N THR A 143 -7.44 -0.25 21.84
CA THR A 143 -7.78 0.70 22.91
C THR A 143 -7.17 0.28 24.25
N ALA A 144 -6.99 -1.02 24.46
CA ALA A 144 -6.34 -1.57 25.66
C ALA A 144 -4.82 -1.28 25.72
N GLN A 145 -4.18 -0.91 24.61
CA GLN A 145 -2.74 -0.71 24.56
C GLN A 145 -2.34 0.59 25.26
N LYS A 146 -1.48 0.46 26.28
CA LYS A 146 -0.89 1.61 26.96
C LYS A 146 0.17 2.27 26.08
N PHE A 147 0.23 3.60 26.14
CA PHE A 147 1.29 4.36 25.49
C PHE A 147 2.64 4.03 26.14
N ALA A 148 3.60 3.57 25.32
CA ALA A 148 4.97 3.33 25.77
C ALA A 148 5.75 4.64 25.84
N ALA A 149 6.58 4.79 26.89
CA ALA A 149 7.51 5.90 26.93
C ALA A 149 8.63 5.67 25.90
N ILE A 150 9.09 6.74 25.23
CA ILE A 150 10.15 6.65 24.20
C ILE A 150 11.40 5.91 24.73
N ARG A 151 11.72 6.08 26.01
CA ARG A 151 12.88 5.44 26.66
C ARG A 151 12.73 3.93 26.86
N GLU A 152 11.51 3.42 26.84
CA GLU A 152 11.19 2.00 27.04
C GLU A 152 11.21 1.21 25.73
N ILE A 153 11.25 1.90 24.59
CA ILE A 153 11.30 1.26 23.28
C ILE A 153 12.69 0.67 23.07
N LYS A 154 12.77 -0.67 23.09
CA LYS A 154 13.99 -1.45 22.96
C LYS A 154 13.87 -2.45 21.80
N ALA A 155 14.93 -3.22 21.56
CA ALA A 155 14.98 -4.24 20.50
C ALA A 155 13.83 -5.27 20.54
N GLN A 156 13.22 -5.50 21.71
CA GLN A 156 12.07 -6.40 21.89
C GLN A 156 10.80 -5.91 21.18
N ASN A 157 10.73 -4.62 20.85
CA ASN A 157 9.59 -3.99 20.19
C ASN A 157 9.75 -3.91 18.66
N ILE A 158 10.87 -4.41 18.12
CA ILE A 158 11.09 -4.41 16.67
C ILE A 158 10.03 -5.30 15.99
N GLY A 159 9.38 -4.75 14.97
CA GLY A 159 8.31 -5.42 14.22
C GLY A 159 6.93 -5.37 14.87
N LYS A 160 6.85 -4.98 16.14
CA LYS A 160 5.59 -4.88 16.88
C LYS A 160 4.91 -3.53 16.68
N LEU A 161 3.58 -3.51 16.79
CA LEU A 161 2.82 -2.27 16.83
C LEU A 161 2.93 -1.62 18.22
N VAL A 162 3.52 -0.43 18.29
CA VAL A 162 3.71 0.32 19.55
C VAL A 162 3.10 1.70 19.44
N SER A 163 2.30 2.08 20.44
CA SER A 163 1.73 3.43 20.55
C SER A 163 2.61 4.31 21.44
N VAL A 164 3.00 5.49 20.94
CA VAL A 164 3.89 6.42 21.64
C VAL A 164 3.24 7.80 21.70
N LYS A 165 3.35 8.48 22.84
CA LYS A 165 2.87 9.85 23.03
C LYS A 165 4.06 10.81 23.15
N GLY A 166 4.03 11.92 22.42
CA GLY A 166 5.10 12.92 22.42
C GLY A 166 4.65 14.27 21.84
N ILE A 167 5.55 15.25 21.90
CA ILE A 167 5.37 16.58 21.32
C ILE A 167 6.18 16.66 20.03
N VAL A 168 5.57 17.09 18.93
CA VAL A 168 6.24 17.27 17.64
C VAL A 168 7.03 18.58 17.69
N THR A 169 8.35 18.50 17.57
CA THR A 169 9.25 19.67 17.66
C THR A 169 9.67 20.23 16.30
N ARG A 170 9.65 19.41 15.26
CA ARG A 170 9.99 19.79 13.88
C ARG A 170 9.16 18.95 12.92
N ALA A 171 8.49 19.63 11.99
CA ALA A 171 7.86 19.00 10.84
C ALA A 171 8.63 19.43 9.58
N THR A 172 8.93 18.49 8.69
CA THR A 172 9.50 18.80 7.37
C THR A 172 8.38 18.99 6.35
N GLU A 173 8.68 19.71 5.27
CA GLU A 173 7.78 19.78 4.13
C GLU A 173 7.59 18.41 3.46
N VAL A 174 6.45 18.26 2.77
CA VAL A 174 6.08 17.03 2.07
C VAL A 174 7.05 16.80 0.92
N LYS A 175 7.69 15.64 0.89
CA LYS A 175 8.56 15.19 -0.19
C LYS A 175 7.93 13.98 -0.87
N PRO A 176 7.78 13.97 -2.20
CA PRO A 176 7.29 12.79 -2.91
C PRO A 176 8.31 11.64 -2.76
N MET A 177 7.80 10.43 -2.53
CA MET A 177 8.58 9.20 -2.46
C MET A 177 8.22 8.32 -3.64
N MET A 178 9.23 7.81 -4.35
CA MET A 178 9.03 6.93 -5.49
C MET A 178 8.82 5.49 -5.01
N THR A 179 7.68 4.90 -5.37
CA THR A 179 7.34 3.50 -5.03
C THR A 179 7.72 2.55 -6.17
N VAL A 180 7.33 2.86 -7.40
CA VAL A 180 7.62 2.05 -8.59
C VAL A 180 8.18 2.95 -9.68
N ALA A 181 9.33 2.61 -10.23
CA ALA A 181 9.85 3.23 -11.44
C ALA A 181 9.53 2.37 -12.66
N THR A 182 9.00 3.00 -13.70
CA THR A 182 8.78 2.37 -15.01
C THR A 182 9.82 2.89 -15.99
N TYR A 183 10.63 1.99 -16.53
CA TYR A 183 11.59 2.30 -17.58
C TYR A 183 11.04 1.83 -18.91
N THR A 184 11.00 2.71 -19.90
CA THR A 184 10.54 2.39 -21.26
C THR A 184 11.73 2.41 -22.21
N CYS A 185 11.89 1.37 -23.02
CA CYS A 185 12.90 1.39 -24.08
C CYS A 185 12.37 2.13 -25.31
N ASP A 186 13.07 3.16 -25.77
CA ASP A 186 12.64 3.96 -26.93
C ASP A 186 12.68 3.18 -28.26
N THR A 187 13.49 2.12 -28.34
CA THR A 187 13.65 1.33 -29.57
C THR A 187 12.61 0.22 -29.70
N CYS A 188 12.35 -0.53 -28.63
CA CYS A 188 11.42 -1.68 -28.67
C CYS A 188 10.10 -1.43 -27.94
N GLY A 189 9.95 -0.30 -27.23
CA GLY A 189 8.73 0.02 -26.47
C GLY A 189 8.50 -0.85 -25.23
N ASN A 190 9.42 -1.78 -24.90
CA ASN A 190 9.25 -2.65 -23.73
C ASN A 190 9.39 -1.85 -22.43
N GLU A 191 8.52 -2.16 -21.47
CA GLU A 191 8.47 -1.50 -20.16
C GLU A 191 8.98 -2.43 -19.07
N THR A 192 9.86 -1.92 -18.20
CA THR A 192 10.37 -2.65 -17.03
C THR A 192 9.97 -1.91 -15.77
N TYR A 193 9.33 -2.62 -14.83
CA TYR A 193 8.90 -2.06 -13.54
C TYR A 193 9.87 -2.47 -12.43
N GLN A 194 10.39 -1.49 -11.70
CA GLN A 194 11.26 -1.71 -10.55
C GLN A 194 10.56 -1.18 -9.27
N PRO A 195 10.17 -2.06 -8.33
CA PRO A 195 9.65 -1.64 -7.03
C PRO A 195 10.80 -1.17 -6.12
N PHE A 196 10.54 -0.14 -5.31
CA PHE A 196 11.47 0.41 -4.34
C PHE A 196 10.95 0.21 -2.92
N HIS A 197 11.63 -0.65 -2.15
CA HIS A 197 11.26 -0.96 -0.76
C HIS A 197 12.29 -0.45 0.26
N ALA A 198 12.91 0.73 0.09
CA ALA A 198 13.73 1.36 1.14
C ALA A 198 14.13 2.80 0.83
N ASN A 199 14.40 3.57 1.89
CA ASN A 199 15.15 4.82 1.84
C ASN A 199 16.59 4.51 1.35
N PRO A 200 17.14 5.16 0.32
CA PRO A 200 18.43 4.81 -0.27
C PRO A 200 19.66 5.22 0.59
N PHE A 201 19.52 5.36 1.91
CA PHE A 201 20.64 5.65 2.81
C PHE A 201 21.42 4.39 3.20
N SER A 202 22.03 3.73 2.21
CA SER A 202 23.23 2.93 2.44
C SER A 202 24.44 3.75 1.97
N ASN A 203 25.03 4.49 2.90
CA ASN A 203 26.42 4.96 2.83
C ASN A 203 27.35 3.74 2.87
N ASN A 204 27.46 3.00 1.77
CA ASN A 204 28.59 2.13 1.49
C ASN A 204 28.54 1.69 0.03
N GLY A 205 29.40 2.35 -0.77
CA GLY A 205 29.93 1.84 -2.03
C GLY A 205 28.89 1.63 -3.12
N VAL A 206 28.96 2.47 -4.14
CA VAL A 206 28.62 2.17 -5.54
C VAL A 206 28.27 0.69 -5.74
N ARG A 207 27.00 0.32 -5.53
CA ARG A 207 26.46 -0.84 -6.21
C ARG A 207 26.10 -0.32 -7.59
N THR A 208 27.07 -0.40 -8.49
CA THR A 208 26.76 -0.56 -9.90
C THR A 208 25.71 -1.66 -9.98
N PHE A 209 24.45 -1.28 -10.18
CA PHE A 209 23.47 -2.19 -10.73
C PHE A 209 23.98 -2.50 -12.13
N LYS A 210 24.73 -3.60 -12.25
CA LYS A 210 24.92 -4.29 -13.53
C LYS A 210 23.55 -4.82 -13.91
N ILE A 211 22.76 -3.97 -14.56
CA ILE A 211 21.75 -4.45 -15.49
C ILE A 211 22.59 -5.17 -16.55
N TYR A 212 22.53 -6.50 -16.58
CA TYR A 212 23.01 -7.27 -17.72
C TYR A 212 22.12 -6.90 -18.91
N ALA A 213 22.42 -5.77 -19.53
CA ALA A 213 22.01 -5.51 -20.90
C ALA A 213 22.82 -6.49 -21.77
N PRO A 214 22.18 -7.31 -22.62
CA PRO A 214 22.92 -8.08 -23.62
C PRO A 214 23.66 -7.14 -24.58
N SER A 215 24.96 -6.97 -24.33
CA SER A 215 26.10 -6.66 -25.23
C SER A 215 25.99 -5.65 -26.39
N TYR A 216 24.91 -4.87 -26.53
CA TYR A 216 24.81 -3.87 -27.60
C TYR A 216 24.13 -2.59 -27.11
N PHE A 217 24.77 -1.83 -26.21
CA PHE A 217 24.37 -0.44 -26.00
C PHE A 217 25.57 0.41 -25.60
N ASN A 218 26.05 1.20 -26.57
CA ASN A 218 27.08 2.21 -26.39
C ASN A 218 26.34 3.53 -26.11
N VAL A 219 26.48 4.09 -24.91
CA VAL A 219 25.79 5.32 -24.51
C VAL A 219 26.74 6.50 -24.71
N PRO A 220 26.44 7.49 -25.58
CA PRO A 220 27.12 8.77 -25.54
C PRO A 220 26.47 9.65 -24.45
N HIS A 221 27.31 10.29 -23.64
CA HIS A 221 26.92 11.31 -22.68
C HIS A 221 26.16 12.46 -23.36
N PHE A 222 24.95 12.79 -22.89
CA PHE A 222 24.40 14.14 -23.06
C PHE A 222 23.50 14.52 -21.88
N GLY A 223 23.77 15.71 -21.33
CA GLY A 223 22.92 16.38 -20.36
C GLY A 223 21.70 17.03 -21.03
N GLY A 224 20.62 17.17 -20.27
CA GLY A 224 19.40 17.85 -20.72
C GLY A 224 18.32 17.80 -19.66
N ALA A 225 17.79 18.97 -19.32
CA ALA A 225 16.91 19.23 -18.19
C ALA A 225 15.54 18.51 -18.27
N ALA A 226 15.11 17.91 -17.17
CA ALA A 226 13.72 17.50 -16.96
C ALA A 226 12.95 18.64 -16.29
N GLY A 227 12.05 19.28 -17.04
CA GLY A 227 11.14 20.30 -16.54
C GLY A 227 10.05 19.69 -15.66
N ALA A 228 9.98 20.13 -14.41
CA ALA A 228 8.85 19.88 -13.51
C ALA A 228 7.81 21.01 -13.68
N VAL A 229 6.59 20.66 -14.08
CA VAL A 229 5.45 21.58 -14.08
C VAL A 229 4.79 21.53 -12.70
N PHE A 230 4.91 22.62 -11.95
CA PHE A 230 4.23 22.83 -10.68
C PHE A 230 2.84 23.44 -10.88
N ARG A 231 1.87 23.03 -10.06
CA ARG A 231 0.70 23.85 -9.73
C ARG A 231 0.41 23.76 -8.24
N LEU A 232 0.64 24.87 -7.55
CA LEU A 232 0.20 25.15 -6.18
C LEU A 232 -1.32 25.34 -6.15
N ASN A 233 -1.98 24.89 -5.08
CA ASN A 233 -3.16 25.57 -4.54
C ASN A 233 -3.35 25.25 -3.04
N ASN A 234 -3.08 26.27 -2.24
CA ASN A 234 -3.68 26.71 -0.97
C ASN A 234 -3.90 25.74 0.21
N CYS A 235 -3.11 26.01 1.27
CA CYS A 235 -3.39 25.74 2.68
C CYS A 235 -4.54 26.60 3.24
N ALA A 236 -5.28 26.06 4.21
CA ALA A 236 -5.81 26.79 5.36
C ALA A 236 -5.99 25.85 6.58
N PRO A 237 -6.02 26.36 7.83
CA PRO A 237 -5.47 25.69 9.01
C PRO A 237 -6.50 25.34 10.09
N SER A 238 -6.42 24.12 10.63
CA SER A 238 -6.83 23.68 11.98
C SER A 238 -6.68 22.15 11.97
N GLY A 239 -6.01 21.47 12.90
CA GLY A 239 -5.99 21.65 14.34
C GLY A 239 -6.39 20.29 14.91
N ILE A 240 -5.39 19.53 15.38
CA ILE A 240 -5.47 18.15 15.92
C ILE A 240 -5.40 17.05 14.84
N ALA A 241 -4.19 16.54 14.60
CA ALA A 241 -3.97 15.29 13.86
C ALA A 241 -3.50 14.21 14.85
N THR A 242 -4.36 13.23 15.11
CA THR A 242 -4.01 12.00 15.81
C THR A 242 -3.32 11.08 14.80
N PHE A 243 -2.00 10.92 14.90
CA PHE A 243 -1.26 9.97 14.07
C PHE A 243 -1.09 8.65 14.82
N ILE A 244 -1.66 7.58 14.26
CA ILE A 244 -1.27 6.20 14.59
C ILE A 244 -0.04 5.90 13.74
N CYS A 245 1.13 5.93 14.39
CA CYS A 245 2.40 5.74 13.71
C CYS A 245 2.72 4.24 13.64
N VAL A 246 2.46 3.60 12.49
CA VAL A 246 3.04 2.29 12.20
C VAL A 246 4.47 2.50 11.70
N GLY A 247 5.35 2.92 12.60
CA GLY A 247 6.76 3.19 12.32
C GLY A 247 7.60 1.91 12.43
N THR A 248 8.11 1.42 11.29
CA THR A 248 9.27 0.52 11.31
C THR A 248 10.50 1.38 11.62
N PHE A 249 10.96 1.37 12.87
CA PHE A 249 12.25 1.94 13.26
C PHE A 249 13.37 0.96 12.85
N VAL A 250 14.28 1.42 11.99
CA VAL A 250 15.65 0.90 11.84
C VAL A 250 16.58 2.11 11.87
#